data_AF-A0A842VL93-F1
#
_entry.id   AF-A0A842VL93-F1
#
_cell.length_a   1.000
_cell.length_b   1.000
_cell.length_c   1.000
_cell.angle_alpha   90.00
_cell.angle_beta   90.00
_cell.angle_gamma   90.00
#
_symmetry.space_group_name_H-M   'P 1'
#
loop_
_entity.id
_entity.type
_entity.pdbx_description
1 polymer ?
#
loop_
_entity_poly.entity_id
_entity_poly.type
_entity_poly.pdbx_seq_one_letter_code
_entity_poly.pdbx_strand_id
1 'polypeptide(L)'
;MTIIIPKKVYFTIIASSVRFANQRIPEDEWLEVSGVLIGKNEGKKKKAKVILSEAYPIMHQELDKNAVIDQYKWADEDYLALSIIDDEAFSRDEFTVGWWHSHPGFKVMMSHIDIRTTLSYQQNNPLAISLVFNPIRLIRQIELPDKKGNPIIQLKNDPGFKIYRLDDVNKGIQASYHEVEYELEGFNNREEAVSQAQKFIIDVTNFFPKENVTKRYDDYVKERINQLNSMLVGTEEYLKTLTRKGEKNRVPEVLESQKKEIRKYVAETFIKIENIKEYMDYLEYKERERIIPLVNEILSKWDQAISKLNGQLDEISKKF
;
A
#
# COMPACT_ATOMS: atom_id res chain seq x y z
N MET A 1 -2.08 -17.44 22.35
CA MET A 1 -1.45 -16.17 21.95
C MET A 1 -2.28 -15.61 20.84
N THR A 2 -2.49 -14.30 20.80
CA THR A 2 -3.25 -13.64 19.74
C THR A 2 -2.42 -12.50 19.18
N ILE A 3 -2.42 -12.32 17.86
CA ILE A 3 -1.76 -11.20 17.19
C ILE A 3 -2.79 -10.09 16.97
N ILE A 4 -2.48 -8.86 17.37
CA ILE A 4 -3.31 -7.69 17.10
C ILE A 4 -2.67 -6.91 15.95
N ILE A 5 -3.43 -6.72 14.87
CA ILE A 5 -2.94 -6.13 13.62
C ILE A 5 -3.76 -4.88 13.30
N PRO A 6 -3.18 -3.68 13.47
CA PRO A 6 -3.82 -2.44 13.07
C PRO A 6 -4.07 -2.38 11.57
N LYS A 7 -5.15 -1.69 11.16
CA LYS A 7 -5.49 -1.42 9.76
C LYS A 7 -4.30 -0.92 8.92
N LYS A 8 -3.46 -0.03 9.46
CA LYS A 8 -2.28 0.48 8.76
C LYS A 8 -1.23 -0.59 8.43
N VAL A 9 -0.99 -1.53 9.36
CA VAL A 9 -0.06 -2.65 9.15
C VAL A 9 -0.60 -3.57 8.06
N TYR A 10 -1.90 -3.86 8.12
CA TYR A 10 -2.57 -4.68 7.11
C TYR A 10 -2.51 -4.04 5.71
N PHE A 11 -2.81 -2.76 5.59
CA PHE A 11 -2.75 -2.04 4.31
C PHE A 11 -1.33 -1.84 3.79
N THR A 12 -0.34 -1.69 4.66
CA THR A 12 1.08 -1.64 4.22
C THR A 12 1.47 -2.94 3.54
N ILE A 13 1.18 -4.09 4.16
CA ILE A 13 1.47 -5.41 3.59
C ILE A 13 0.76 -5.59 2.24
N ILE A 14 -0.52 -5.20 2.14
CA ILE A 14 -1.29 -5.28 0.90
C ILE A 14 -0.66 -4.40 -0.19
N ALA A 15 -0.43 -3.12 0.09
CA ALA A 15 0.02 -2.16 -0.90
C ALA A 15 1.39 -2.53 -1.46
N SER A 16 2.32 -2.84 -0.58
CA SER A 16 3.68 -3.22 -0.98
C SER A 16 3.68 -4.53 -1.76
N SER A 17 2.90 -5.54 -1.36
CA SER A 17 2.79 -6.79 -2.11
C SER A 17 2.15 -6.59 -3.50
N VAL A 18 1.05 -5.85 -3.58
CA VAL A 18 0.32 -5.62 -4.84
C VAL A 18 1.11 -4.74 -5.80
N ARG A 19 1.96 -3.85 -5.31
CA ARG A 19 2.87 -3.05 -6.16
C ARG A 19 3.73 -3.94 -7.06
N PHE A 20 4.24 -5.06 -6.53
CA PHE A 20 5.12 -5.99 -7.25
C PHE A 20 4.41 -7.21 -7.85
N ALA A 21 3.20 -7.52 -7.38
CA ALA A 21 2.30 -8.53 -7.96
C ALA A 21 1.03 -7.88 -8.54
N ASN A 22 1.21 -6.78 -9.27
CA ASN A 22 0.12 -6.02 -9.86
C ASN A 22 -0.49 -6.84 -11.01
N GLN A 23 -1.82 -6.90 -11.11
CA GLN A 23 -2.50 -7.66 -12.18
C GLN A 23 -2.21 -7.17 -13.61
N ARG A 24 -1.61 -5.98 -13.75
CA ARG A 24 -1.13 -5.43 -15.03
C ARG A 24 0.27 -5.92 -15.41
N ILE A 25 0.98 -6.55 -14.49
CA ILE A 25 2.26 -7.23 -14.70
C ILE A 25 1.95 -8.69 -15.03
N PRO A 26 2.62 -9.30 -16.03
CA PRO A 26 2.51 -10.73 -16.29
C PRO A 26 2.76 -11.56 -15.01
N GLU A 27 1.98 -12.62 -14.79
CA GLU A 27 2.03 -13.42 -13.56
C GLU A 27 3.40 -14.08 -13.36
N ASP A 28 4.11 -14.42 -14.44
CA ASP A 28 5.48 -14.94 -14.43
C ASP A 28 6.56 -13.89 -14.09
N GLU A 29 6.17 -12.63 -13.94
CA GLU A 29 7.02 -11.51 -13.52
C GLU A 29 6.60 -10.91 -12.18
N TRP A 30 5.67 -11.56 -11.48
CA TRP A 30 5.33 -11.19 -10.11
C TRP A 30 6.47 -11.53 -9.16
N LEU A 31 6.73 -10.63 -8.22
CA LEU A 31 7.85 -10.75 -7.28
C LEU A 31 7.31 -10.80 -5.86
N GLU A 32 7.93 -11.65 -5.04
CA GLU A 32 7.69 -11.62 -3.60
C GLU A 32 8.28 -10.34 -3.00
N VAL A 33 7.63 -9.87 -1.95
CA VAL A 33 8.04 -8.72 -1.15
C VAL A 33 8.15 -9.20 0.27
N SER A 34 9.14 -8.70 1.00
CA SER A 34 9.29 -8.98 2.41
C SER A 34 9.56 -7.73 3.23
N GLY A 35 9.27 -7.86 4.51
CA GLY A 35 9.51 -6.80 5.45
C GLY A 35 9.49 -7.29 6.89
N VAL A 36 9.65 -6.34 7.79
CA VAL A 36 9.65 -6.59 9.24
C VAL A 36 8.38 -6.05 9.87
N LEU A 37 8.02 -6.66 11.00
CA LEU A 37 6.88 -6.29 11.82
C LEU A 37 7.41 -5.72 13.13
N ILE A 38 7.04 -4.47 13.42
CA ILE A 38 7.38 -3.79 14.66
C ILE A 38 6.19 -3.82 15.60
N GLY A 39 6.48 -3.94 16.89
CA GLY A 39 5.47 -3.87 17.91
C GLY A 39 6.01 -4.26 19.27
N LYS A 40 5.12 -4.79 20.11
CA LYS A 40 5.47 -5.23 21.45
C LYS A 40 4.77 -6.51 21.85
N ASN A 41 5.40 -7.22 22.77
CA ASN A 41 4.82 -8.39 23.42
C ASN A 41 4.16 -7.97 24.73
N GLU A 42 2.90 -8.35 24.94
CA GLU A 42 2.17 -8.10 26.18
C GLU A 42 1.63 -9.39 26.80
N GLY A 43 1.49 -9.40 28.12
CA GLY A 43 1.00 -10.56 28.87
C GLY A 43 2.04 -11.68 29.02
N LYS A 44 1.61 -12.82 29.58
CA LYS A 44 2.48 -13.98 29.85
C LYS A 44 1.83 -15.29 29.44
N LYS A 45 2.65 -16.24 28.99
CA LYS A 45 2.27 -17.62 28.67
C LYS A 45 1.04 -17.68 27.75
N LYS A 46 -0.03 -18.35 28.16
CA LYS A 46 -1.24 -18.58 27.34
C LYS A 46 -2.01 -17.30 26.99
N LYS A 47 -1.82 -16.21 27.75
CA LYS A 47 -2.44 -14.90 27.51
C LYS A 47 -1.50 -13.91 26.81
N ALA A 48 -0.36 -14.38 26.28
CA ALA A 48 0.53 -13.52 25.53
C ALA A 48 -0.19 -12.93 24.30
N LYS A 49 0.06 -11.66 24.02
CA LYS A 49 -0.37 -10.95 22.82
C LYS A 49 0.87 -10.39 22.13
N VAL A 50 0.86 -10.41 20.80
CA VAL A 50 1.81 -9.67 19.97
C VAL A 50 1.02 -8.52 19.36
N ILE A 51 1.31 -7.30 19.75
CA ILE A 51 0.59 -6.11 19.29
C ILE A 51 1.48 -5.43 18.26
N LEU A 52 1.07 -5.47 16.99
CA LEU A 52 1.80 -4.83 15.92
C LEU A 52 1.53 -3.34 15.93
N SER A 53 2.57 -2.54 15.68
CA SER A 53 2.50 -1.10 15.53
C SER A 53 2.79 -0.69 14.09
N GLU A 54 3.80 -1.26 13.45
CA GLU A 54 4.18 -0.94 12.06
C GLU A 54 4.53 -2.20 11.27
N ALA A 55 4.37 -2.13 9.95
CA ALA A 55 5.03 -3.02 9.01
C ALA A 55 5.93 -2.17 8.11
N TYR A 56 7.19 -2.57 7.96
CA TYR A 56 8.11 -1.91 7.05
C TYR A 56 8.46 -2.87 5.91
N PRO A 57 8.11 -2.55 4.66
CA PRO A 57 8.64 -3.25 3.50
C PRO A 57 10.14 -2.97 3.41
N ILE A 58 10.94 -4.02 3.29
CA ILE A 58 12.41 -3.92 3.25
C ILE A 58 12.91 -4.16 1.84
N MET A 59 12.44 -5.25 1.22
CA MET A 59 12.93 -5.67 -0.09
C MET A 59 11.86 -6.44 -0.87
N HIS A 60 12.08 -6.50 -2.17
CA HIS A 60 11.41 -7.40 -3.10
C HIS A 60 12.47 -8.27 -3.78
N GLN A 61 12.04 -9.41 -4.30
CA GLN A 61 12.91 -10.28 -5.08
C GLN A 61 13.34 -9.60 -6.38
N GLU A 62 14.51 -9.96 -6.89
CA GLU A 62 14.91 -9.62 -8.25
C GLU A 62 14.44 -10.71 -9.22
N LEU A 63 13.95 -10.29 -10.39
CA LEU A 63 13.52 -11.24 -11.42
C LEU A 63 14.74 -11.91 -12.06
N ASP A 64 14.98 -13.18 -11.73
CA ASP A 64 15.97 -14.01 -12.40
C ASP A 64 15.30 -15.20 -13.11
N LYS A 65 15.04 -15.05 -14.42
CA LYS A 65 14.39 -16.09 -15.24
C LYS A 65 15.24 -17.37 -15.39
N ASN A 66 16.51 -17.34 -14.98
CA ASN A 66 17.42 -18.48 -15.04
C ASN A 66 17.70 -19.09 -13.66
N ALA A 67 17.15 -18.53 -12.59
CA ALA A 67 17.32 -19.07 -11.25
C ALA A 67 16.65 -20.45 -11.14
N VAL A 68 17.40 -21.42 -10.63
CA VAL A 68 16.87 -22.77 -10.32
C VAL A 68 16.10 -22.77 -9.00
N ILE A 69 16.42 -21.82 -8.11
CA ILE A 69 15.82 -21.63 -6.79
C ILE A 69 15.76 -20.12 -6.53
N ASP A 70 14.61 -19.60 -6.12
CA ASP A 70 14.47 -18.20 -5.69
C ASP A 70 15.36 -17.92 -4.48
N GLN A 71 16.12 -16.83 -4.53
CA GLN A 71 17.06 -16.47 -3.47
C GLN A 71 16.61 -15.21 -2.76
N TYR A 72 16.30 -15.35 -1.47
CA TYR A 72 16.20 -14.23 -0.54
C TYR A 72 17.60 -13.70 -0.26
N LYS A 73 17.96 -12.57 -0.88
CA LYS A 73 19.21 -11.87 -0.63
C LYS A 73 18.90 -10.43 -0.27
N TRP A 74 19.28 -10.09 0.96
CA TRP A 74 19.27 -8.70 1.41
C TRP A 74 20.53 -8.02 0.90
N ALA A 75 20.38 -6.82 0.35
CA ALA A 75 21.47 -5.92 0.06
C ALA A 75 21.96 -5.23 1.34
N ASP A 76 23.12 -4.58 1.31
CA ASP A 76 23.65 -3.84 2.46
C ASP A 76 22.68 -2.75 2.95
N GLU A 77 21.96 -2.10 2.02
CA GLU A 77 20.92 -1.12 2.33
C GLU A 77 19.73 -1.72 3.11
N ASP A 78 19.40 -2.99 2.87
CA ASP A 78 18.30 -3.67 3.56
C ASP A 78 18.67 -3.95 5.03
N TYR A 79 19.92 -4.34 5.29
CA TYR A 79 20.43 -4.51 6.65
C TYR A 79 20.52 -3.18 7.39
N LEU A 80 20.96 -2.11 6.70
CA LEU A 80 20.99 -0.77 7.27
C LEU A 80 19.57 -0.29 7.61
N ALA A 81 18.62 -0.47 6.69
CA ALA A 81 17.22 -0.14 6.93
C ALA A 81 16.66 -0.85 8.17
N LEU A 82 16.90 -2.16 8.30
CA LEU A 82 16.50 -2.90 9.50
C LEU A 82 17.11 -2.31 10.77
N SER A 83 18.40 -2.01 10.78
CA SER A 83 19.08 -1.43 11.95
C SER A 83 18.45 -0.09 12.37
N ILE A 84 18.16 0.79 11.40
CA ILE A 84 17.54 2.09 11.69
C ILE A 84 16.11 1.88 12.24
N ILE A 85 15.33 0.99 11.62
CA ILE A 85 13.97 0.68 12.06
C ILE A 85 13.96 0.12 13.49
N ASP A 86 14.86 -0.81 13.81
CA ASP A 86 14.95 -1.39 15.15
C ASP A 86 15.37 -0.35 16.20
N ASP A 87 16.31 0.54 15.89
CA ASP A 87 16.73 1.63 16.78
C ASP A 87 15.56 2.63 17.01
N GLU A 88 14.83 3.00 15.96
CA GLU A 88 13.64 3.85 16.06
C GLU A 88 12.53 3.18 16.89
N ALA A 89 12.29 1.88 16.67
CA ALA A 89 11.32 1.12 17.42
C ALA A 89 11.69 1.07 18.91
N PHE A 90 12.97 0.84 19.22
CA PHE A 90 13.46 0.78 20.59
C PHE A 90 13.23 2.10 21.33
N SER A 91 13.34 3.25 20.64
CA SER A 91 13.03 4.56 21.21
C SER A 91 11.55 4.73 21.64
N ARG A 92 10.66 3.84 21.18
CA ARG A 92 9.23 3.80 21.48
C ARG A 92 8.85 2.61 22.38
N ASP A 93 9.82 1.96 23.03
CA ASP A 93 9.63 0.71 23.79
C ASP A 93 9.05 -0.45 22.94
N GLU A 94 9.31 -0.43 21.64
CA GLU A 94 8.93 -1.44 20.66
C GLU A 94 10.17 -2.11 20.07
N PHE A 95 9.98 -3.21 19.34
CA PHE A 95 11.06 -3.94 18.69
C PHE A 95 10.52 -4.78 17.53
N THR A 96 11.41 -5.39 16.74
CA THR A 96 10.98 -6.36 15.74
C THR A 96 10.37 -7.60 16.39
N VAL A 97 9.06 -7.77 16.19
CA VAL A 97 8.25 -8.88 16.70
C VAL A 97 8.03 -9.98 15.66
N GLY A 98 8.61 -9.85 14.48
CA GLY A 98 8.53 -10.85 13.43
C GLY A 98 8.77 -10.26 12.07
N TRP A 99 8.40 -11.03 11.05
CA TRP A 99 8.58 -10.64 9.66
C TRP A 99 7.36 -11.05 8.84
N TRP A 100 7.27 -10.50 7.64
CA TRP A 100 6.23 -10.85 6.69
C TRP A 100 6.81 -10.97 5.29
N HIS A 101 6.15 -11.77 4.46
CA HIS A 101 6.41 -11.81 3.04
C HIS A 101 5.15 -12.12 2.24
N SER A 102 5.23 -11.96 0.92
CA SER A 102 4.15 -12.27 0.01
C SER A 102 4.43 -13.53 -0.82
N HIS A 103 3.38 -14.29 -1.10
CA HIS A 103 3.35 -15.45 -2.00
C HIS A 103 2.37 -15.16 -3.16
N PRO A 104 2.74 -14.30 -4.12
CA PRO A 104 1.89 -14.02 -5.27
C PRO A 104 1.87 -15.24 -6.19
N GLY A 105 0.69 -15.82 -6.45
CA GLY A 105 0.57 -17.01 -7.30
C GLY A 105 0.81 -18.35 -6.59
N PHE A 106 1.22 -18.37 -5.32
CA PHE A 106 1.48 -19.60 -4.55
C PHE A 106 0.50 -19.81 -3.40
N LYS A 107 0.36 -21.04 -2.93
CA LYS A 107 -0.39 -21.29 -1.70
C LYS A 107 0.28 -20.56 -0.52
N VAL A 108 -0.52 -20.06 0.40
CA VAL A 108 -0.05 -19.50 1.66
C VAL A 108 0.39 -20.66 2.56
N MET A 109 1.70 -20.83 2.69
CA MET A 109 2.38 -21.86 3.48
C MET A 109 3.82 -21.40 3.74
N MET A 110 4.58 -22.13 4.58
CA MET A 110 5.99 -21.85 4.83
C MET A 110 6.87 -22.79 4.00
N SER A 111 7.79 -22.23 3.21
CA SER A 111 8.88 -22.95 2.57
C SER A 111 10.01 -23.28 3.57
N HIS A 112 11.00 -24.06 3.14
CA HIS A 112 12.20 -24.32 3.93
C HIS A 112 13.01 -23.05 4.22
N ILE A 113 13.00 -22.08 3.28
CA ILE A 113 13.65 -20.79 3.46
C ILE A 113 12.90 -19.99 4.53
N ASP A 114 11.56 -20.00 4.50
CA ASP A 114 10.73 -19.27 5.46
C ASP A 114 10.85 -19.85 6.87
N ILE A 115 10.95 -21.18 7.00
CA ILE A 115 11.21 -21.84 8.29
C ILE A 115 12.56 -21.37 8.84
N ARG A 116 13.61 -21.34 8.01
CA ARG A 116 14.94 -20.88 8.42
C ARG A 116 14.94 -19.40 8.85
N THR A 117 14.24 -18.53 8.11
CA THR A 117 14.11 -17.11 8.47
C THR A 117 13.31 -16.96 9.75
N THR A 118 12.18 -17.65 9.89
CA THR A 118 11.36 -17.60 11.11
C THR A 118 12.12 -18.12 12.33
N LEU A 119 12.98 -19.12 12.13
CA LEU A 119 13.85 -19.65 13.17
C LEU A 119 14.78 -18.58 13.74
N SER A 120 15.41 -17.74 12.91
CA SER A 120 16.32 -16.69 13.41
C SER A 120 15.57 -15.65 14.25
N TYR A 121 14.35 -15.27 13.86
CA TYR A 121 13.50 -14.39 14.66
C TYR A 121 13.02 -15.06 15.96
N GLN A 122 12.54 -16.31 15.90
CA GLN A 122 12.00 -17.01 17.07
C GLN A 122 13.05 -17.44 18.10
N GLN A 123 14.31 -17.61 17.69
CA GLN A 123 15.42 -17.85 18.61
C GLN A 123 15.67 -16.64 19.52
N ASN A 124 15.60 -15.42 18.97
CA ASN A 124 15.82 -14.19 19.72
C ASN A 124 14.55 -13.71 20.46
N ASN A 125 13.39 -13.87 19.84
CA ASN A 125 12.09 -13.55 20.43
C ASN A 125 11.17 -14.77 20.32
N PRO A 126 10.94 -15.52 21.41
CA PRO A 126 10.12 -16.74 21.38
C PRO A 126 8.69 -16.52 20.86
N LEU A 127 8.15 -15.30 20.93
CA LEU A 127 6.81 -14.95 20.44
C LEU A 127 6.81 -14.43 18.99
N ALA A 128 7.96 -14.40 18.32
CA ALA A 128 8.06 -13.91 16.96
C ALA A 128 7.14 -14.69 16.01
N ILE A 129 6.64 -13.99 15.00
CA ILE A 129 5.70 -14.51 14.00
C ILE A 129 6.24 -14.37 12.57
N SER A 130 5.70 -15.17 11.67
CA SER A 130 5.83 -15.02 10.21
C SER A 130 4.46 -14.84 9.58
N LEU A 131 4.22 -13.74 8.88
CA LEU A 131 2.98 -13.50 8.14
C LEU A 131 3.21 -13.73 6.64
N VAL A 132 2.37 -14.55 6.02
CA VAL A 132 2.44 -14.84 4.59
C VAL A 132 1.17 -14.33 3.91
N PHE A 133 1.31 -13.33 3.03
CA PHE A 133 0.20 -12.70 2.32
C PHE A 133 0.15 -13.14 0.86
N ASN A 134 -1.05 -13.35 0.30
CA ASN A 134 -1.25 -13.60 -1.12
C ASN A 134 -2.38 -12.72 -1.68
N PRO A 135 -2.10 -11.85 -2.67
CA PRO A 135 -3.12 -10.97 -3.26
C PRO A 135 -4.23 -11.75 -4.00
N ILE A 136 -3.93 -12.88 -4.66
CA ILE A 136 -4.95 -13.72 -5.29
C ILE A 136 -5.91 -14.28 -4.24
N ARG A 137 -5.39 -14.72 -3.09
CA ARG A 137 -6.20 -15.24 -1.98
C ARG A 137 -7.21 -14.19 -1.52
N LEU A 138 -6.77 -12.94 -1.34
CA LEU A 138 -7.65 -11.82 -0.95
C LEU A 138 -8.66 -11.47 -2.05
N ILE A 139 -8.24 -11.34 -3.30
CA ILE A 139 -9.11 -10.85 -4.37
C ILE A 139 -10.15 -11.90 -4.76
N ARG A 140 -9.70 -13.15 -4.97
CA ARG A 140 -10.56 -14.23 -5.47
C ARG A 140 -11.22 -15.02 -4.34
N GLN A 141 -10.81 -14.83 -3.09
CA GLN A 141 -11.31 -15.57 -1.93
C GLN A 141 -11.15 -17.08 -2.14
N ILE A 142 -9.94 -17.50 -2.55
CA ILE A 142 -9.59 -18.90 -2.79
C ILE A 142 -8.26 -19.26 -2.16
N GLU A 143 -8.09 -20.51 -1.77
CA GLU A 143 -6.78 -21.09 -1.49
C GLU A 143 -6.26 -21.81 -2.73
N LEU A 144 -5.08 -21.40 -3.19
CA LEU A 144 -4.41 -22.05 -4.31
C LEU A 144 -3.92 -23.45 -3.92
N PRO A 145 -3.98 -24.42 -4.83
CA PRO A 145 -3.50 -25.76 -4.56
C PRO A 145 -1.98 -25.85 -4.47
N ASP A 146 -1.46 -26.82 -3.71
CA ASP A 146 -0.02 -27.13 -3.66
C ASP A 146 0.52 -27.69 -4.99
N LYS A 147 -0.34 -28.37 -5.76
CA LYS A 147 0.01 -29.05 -7.01
C LYS A 147 -1.08 -28.85 -8.06
N LYS A 148 -0.66 -28.70 -9.31
CA LYS A 148 -1.57 -28.60 -10.46
C LYS A 148 -2.51 -29.81 -10.50
N GLY A 149 -3.82 -29.55 -10.49
CA GLY A 149 -4.87 -30.59 -10.51
C GLY A 149 -5.57 -30.82 -9.17
N ASN A 150 -5.04 -30.31 -8.05
CA ASN A 150 -5.76 -30.32 -6.78
C ASN A 150 -6.92 -29.30 -6.79
N PRO A 151 -8.01 -29.55 -6.03
CA PRO A 151 -9.16 -28.66 -6.01
C PRO A 151 -8.79 -27.31 -5.40
N ILE A 152 -9.34 -26.25 -5.99
CA ILE A 152 -9.31 -24.90 -5.41
C ILE A 152 -10.31 -24.87 -4.25
N ILE A 153 -9.89 -24.41 -3.09
CA ILE A 153 -10.76 -24.27 -1.91
C ILE A 153 -11.34 -22.86 -1.91
N GLN A 154 -12.67 -22.77 -1.81
CA GLN A 154 -13.36 -21.48 -1.66
C GLN A 154 -13.26 -21.00 -0.22
N LEU A 155 -12.94 -19.72 -0.06
CA LEU A 155 -12.82 -19.02 1.20
C LEU A 155 -13.94 -18.01 1.34
N LYS A 156 -14.20 -17.58 2.58
CA LYS A 156 -15.17 -16.53 2.88
C LYS A 156 -14.57 -15.53 3.85
N ASN A 157 -14.58 -14.26 3.47
CA ASN A 157 -14.06 -13.16 4.28
C ASN A 157 -12.61 -13.43 4.73
N ASP A 158 -11.77 -13.97 3.85
CA ASP A 158 -10.36 -14.20 4.12
C ASP A 158 -9.55 -12.94 3.78
N PRO A 159 -8.71 -12.43 4.71
CA PRO A 159 -7.95 -11.19 4.49
C PRO A 159 -6.72 -11.37 3.60
N GLY A 160 -6.50 -12.57 3.05
CA GLY A 160 -5.41 -12.85 2.11
C GLY A 160 -4.14 -13.35 2.76
N PHE A 161 -4.09 -13.52 4.08
CA PHE A 161 -2.88 -13.98 4.76
C PHE A 161 -3.16 -15.03 5.83
N LYS A 162 -2.08 -15.72 6.20
CA LYS A 162 -1.99 -16.56 7.40
C LYS A 162 -0.75 -16.16 8.19
N ILE A 163 -0.76 -16.45 9.49
CA ILE A 163 0.35 -16.18 10.41
C ILE A 163 0.81 -17.50 10.98
N TYR A 164 2.13 -17.71 10.98
CA TYR A 164 2.75 -18.95 11.40
C TYR A 164 3.77 -18.74 12.51
N ARG A 165 3.96 -19.81 13.29
CA ARG A 165 5.06 -19.98 14.23
C ARG A 165 5.62 -21.39 14.18
N LEU A 166 6.91 -21.51 14.45
CA LEU A 166 7.57 -22.81 14.63
C LEU A 166 7.21 -23.42 15.98
N ASP A 167 6.97 -24.73 15.97
CA ASP A 167 6.63 -25.51 17.16
C ASP A 167 7.83 -25.70 18.09
N ASP A 168 9.01 -25.93 17.51
CA ASP A 168 10.25 -26.19 18.23
C ASP A 168 11.47 -25.67 17.45
N VAL A 169 12.02 -24.56 17.93
CA VAL A 169 13.20 -23.92 17.33
C VAL A 169 14.45 -24.81 17.40
N ASN A 170 14.51 -25.79 18.30
CA ASN A 170 15.68 -26.67 18.42
C ASN A 170 15.78 -27.68 17.28
N LYS A 171 14.69 -27.89 16.53
CA LYS A 171 14.68 -28.76 15.34
C LYS A 171 15.23 -28.07 14.09
N GLY A 172 15.62 -26.80 14.19
CA GLY A 172 16.20 -26.06 13.07
C GLY A 172 15.27 -26.02 11.86
N ILE A 173 15.80 -26.29 10.66
CA ILE A 173 15.05 -26.31 9.40
C ILE A 173 14.00 -27.43 9.30
N GLN A 174 14.04 -28.42 10.19
CA GLN A 174 13.06 -29.51 10.26
C GLN A 174 11.90 -29.18 11.22
N ALA A 175 11.87 -27.97 11.79
CA ALA A 175 10.81 -27.54 12.67
C ALA A 175 9.46 -27.55 11.93
N SER A 176 8.47 -28.19 12.54
CA SER A 176 7.07 -28.04 12.15
C SER A 176 6.56 -26.65 12.54
N TYR A 177 5.48 -26.22 11.90
CA TYR A 177 4.87 -24.93 12.15
C TYR A 177 3.34 -25.06 12.23
N HIS A 178 2.71 -24.11 12.92
CA HIS A 178 1.26 -24.02 13.06
C HIS A 178 0.76 -22.61 12.76
N GLU A 179 -0.52 -22.50 12.38
CA GLU A 179 -1.21 -21.23 12.21
C GLU A 179 -1.54 -20.60 13.58
N VAL A 180 -1.50 -19.27 13.64
CA VAL A 180 -1.79 -18.51 14.86
C VAL A 180 -2.94 -17.53 14.62
N GLU A 181 -3.83 -17.47 15.60
CA GLU A 181 -5.00 -16.57 15.60
C GLU A 181 -4.61 -15.09 15.68
N TYR A 182 -5.41 -14.26 15.02
CA TYR A 182 -5.22 -12.81 14.98
C TYR A 182 -6.53 -12.04 15.00
N GLU A 183 -6.44 -10.77 15.38
CA GLU A 183 -7.51 -9.79 15.37
C GLU A 183 -7.08 -8.59 14.51
N LEU A 184 -7.92 -8.21 13.55
CA LEU A 184 -7.71 -7.00 12.75
C LEU A 184 -8.39 -5.82 13.46
N GLU A 185 -7.62 -4.82 13.85
CA GLU A 185 -8.13 -3.58 14.45
C GLU A 185 -8.46 -2.52 13.39
N GLY A 186 -9.47 -1.70 13.67
CA GLY A 186 -9.92 -0.64 12.77
C GLY A 186 -11.02 -1.06 11.79
N PHE A 187 -11.63 -2.23 12.01
CA PHE A 187 -12.79 -2.71 11.25
C PHE A 187 -13.87 -3.23 12.21
N ASN A 188 -15.14 -3.11 11.83
CA ASN A 188 -16.24 -3.63 12.66
C ASN A 188 -16.31 -5.16 12.59
N ASN A 189 -15.95 -5.74 11.45
CA ASN A 189 -15.93 -7.19 11.24
C ASN A 189 -15.03 -7.56 10.05
N ARG A 190 -14.86 -8.87 9.86
CA ARG A 190 -13.97 -9.44 8.83
C ARG A 190 -14.46 -9.20 7.39
N GLU A 191 -15.77 -9.14 7.17
CA GLU A 191 -16.35 -8.85 5.86
C GLU A 191 -16.02 -7.41 5.43
N GLU A 192 -16.15 -6.45 6.35
CA GLU A 192 -15.75 -5.08 6.12
C GLU A 192 -14.24 -4.97 5.83
N ALA A 193 -13.40 -5.65 6.61
CA ALA A 193 -11.96 -5.65 6.40
C ALA A 193 -11.58 -6.13 4.97
N VAL A 194 -12.17 -7.24 4.52
CA VAL A 194 -11.95 -7.77 3.17
C VAL A 194 -12.50 -6.84 2.10
N SER A 195 -13.71 -6.29 2.27
CA SER A 195 -14.31 -5.36 1.31
C SER A 195 -13.47 -4.10 1.14
N GLN A 196 -12.98 -3.52 2.25
CA GLN A 196 -12.11 -2.35 2.20
C GLN A 196 -10.75 -2.70 1.58
N ALA A 197 -10.15 -3.83 1.95
CA ALA A 197 -8.89 -4.30 1.36
C ALA A 197 -9.00 -4.52 -0.16
N GLN A 198 -10.08 -5.13 -0.65
CA GLN A 198 -10.29 -5.34 -2.09
C GLN A 198 -10.43 -4.01 -2.85
N LYS A 199 -11.15 -3.02 -2.28
CA LYS A 199 -11.22 -1.67 -2.86
C LYS A 199 -9.85 -0.99 -2.87
N PHE A 200 -9.11 -1.11 -1.77
CA PHE A 200 -7.77 -0.57 -1.64
C PHE A 200 -6.79 -1.18 -2.66
N ILE A 201 -6.86 -2.49 -2.93
CA ILE A 201 -6.09 -3.14 -3.99
C ILE A 201 -6.33 -2.49 -5.36
N ILE A 202 -7.58 -2.14 -5.69
CA ILE A 202 -7.91 -1.48 -6.96
C ILE A 202 -7.22 -0.11 -7.02
N ASP A 203 -7.26 0.65 -5.93
CA ASP A 203 -6.61 1.96 -5.86
C ASP A 203 -5.07 1.84 -5.98
N VAL A 204 -4.44 0.91 -5.26
CA VAL A 204 -3.00 0.60 -5.36
C VAL A 204 -2.63 0.17 -6.79
N THR A 205 -3.39 -0.74 -7.40
CA THR A 205 -3.15 -1.24 -8.77
C THR A 205 -3.13 -0.09 -9.79
N ASN A 206 -3.95 0.94 -9.57
CA ASN A 206 -4.11 2.07 -10.46
C ASN A 206 -3.11 3.20 -10.23
N PHE A 207 -2.73 3.45 -8.97
CA PHE A 207 -2.04 4.67 -8.55
C PHE A 207 -0.74 4.44 -7.80
N PHE A 208 -0.34 3.21 -7.46
CA PHE A 208 0.96 2.94 -6.86
C PHE A 208 1.84 2.13 -7.83
N PRO A 209 2.69 2.80 -8.61
CA PRO A 209 3.47 2.14 -9.65
C PRO A 209 4.65 1.37 -9.06
N LYS A 210 4.99 0.22 -9.66
CA LYS A 210 6.20 -0.56 -9.33
C LYS A 210 7.46 0.29 -9.54
N GLU A 211 7.57 0.92 -10.70
CA GLU A 211 8.74 1.70 -11.13
C GLU A 211 8.35 3.12 -11.56
N ASN A 212 9.35 4.00 -11.70
CA ASN A 212 9.17 5.38 -12.19
C ASN A 212 8.12 6.18 -11.38
N VAL A 213 8.09 5.96 -10.07
CA VAL A 213 7.12 6.56 -9.14
C VAL A 213 7.02 8.07 -9.31
N THR A 214 8.15 8.77 -9.29
CA THR A 214 8.23 10.23 -9.42
C THR A 214 7.69 10.72 -10.76
N LYS A 215 8.11 10.11 -11.88
CA LYS A 215 7.64 10.47 -13.22
C LYS A 215 6.12 10.28 -13.34
N ARG A 216 5.60 9.15 -12.88
CA ARG A 216 4.15 8.85 -12.94
C ARG A 216 3.31 9.92 -12.24
N TYR A 217 3.77 10.40 -11.08
CA TYR A 217 3.07 11.44 -10.33
C TYR A 217 3.28 12.83 -10.89
N ASP A 218 4.46 13.14 -11.43
CA ASP A 218 4.68 14.42 -12.12
C ASP A 218 3.78 14.54 -13.36
N ASP A 219 3.68 13.47 -14.16
CA ASP A 219 2.78 13.41 -15.31
C ASP A 219 1.31 13.58 -14.89
N TYR A 220 0.90 12.90 -13.81
CA TYR A 220 -0.45 13.03 -13.26
C TYR A 220 -0.75 14.47 -12.81
N VAL A 221 0.13 15.09 -12.00
CA VAL A 221 -0.08 16.45 -11.51
C VAL A 221 -0.09 17.46 -12.67
N LYS A 222 0.80 17.32 -13.66
CA LYS A 222 0.82 18.15 -14.86
C LYS A 222 -0.48 18.04 -15.65
N GLU A 223 -0.97 16.83 -15.89
CA GLU A 223 -2.25 16.59 -16.56
C GLU A 223 -3.40 17.28 -15.80
N ARG A 224 -3.41 17.15 -14.47
CA ARG A 224 -4.45 17.75 -13.64
C ARG A 224 -4.44 19.28 -13.67
N ILE A 225 -3.26 19.90 -13.59
CA ILE A 225 -3.10 21.35 -13.70
C ILE A 225 -3.54 21.82 -15.10
N ASN A 226 -3.14 21.11 -16.16
CA ASN A 226 -3.51 21.47 -17.54
C ASN A 226 -5.03 21.41 -17.77
N GLN A 227 -5.70 20.40 -17.23
CA GLN A 227 -7.15 20.28 -17.31
C GLN A 227 -7.85 21.38 -16.49
N LEU A 228 -7.37 21.70 -15.28
CA LEU A 228 -7.89 22.82 -14.49
C LEU A 228 -7.80 24.15 -15.26
N ASN A 229 -6.66 24.42 -15.88
CA ASN A 229 -6.46 25.60 -16.70
C ASN A 229 -7.40 25.62 -17.91
N SER A 230 -7.59 24.47 -18.58
CA SER A 230 -8.55 24.35 -19.69
C SER A 230 -9.98 24.64 -19.26
N MET A 231 -10.41 24.21 -18.06
CA MET A 231 -11.74 24.52 -17.52
C MET A 231 -11.91 26.03 -17.25
N LEU A 232 -10.88 26.71 -16.75
CA LEU A 232 -10.90 28.15 -16.53
C LEU A 232 -11.00 28.93 -17.84
N VAL A 233 -10.18 28.58 -18.83
CA VAL A 233 -10.21 29.19 -20.17
C VAL A 233 -11.56 28.95 -20.84
N GLY A 234 -12.06 27.71 -20.82
CA GLY A 234 -13.35 27.36 -21.39
C GLY A 234 -14.52 28.10 -20.72
N THR A 235 -14.47 28.28 -19.40
CA THR A 235 -15.42 29.12 -18.66
C THR A 235 -15.41 30.54 -19.21
N GLU A 236 -14.23 31.15 -19.32
CA GLU A 236 -14.09 32.52 -19.81
C GLU A 236 -14.59 32.69 -21.26
N GLU A 237 -14.25 31.76 -22.16
CA GLU A 237 -14.70 31.76 -23.56
C GLU A 237 -16.22 31.60 -23.69
N TYR A 238 -16.81 30.76 -22.83
CA TYR A 238 -18.25 30.58 -22.83
C TYR A 238 -18.97 31.86 -22.40
N LEU A 239 -18.50 32.52 -21.33
CA LEU A 239 -19.07 33.79 -20.86
C LEU A 239 -18.89 34.93 -21.88
N LYS A 240 -17.74 34.99 -22.58
CA LYS A 240 -17.53 35.90 -23.73
C LYS A 240 -18.58 35.67 -24.81
N THR A 241 -18.88 34.41 -25.12
CA THR A 241 -19.85 34.06 -26.17
C THR A 241 -21.27 34.46 -25.78
N LEU A 242 -21.69 34.21 -24.54
CA LEU A 242 -23.00 34.65 -24.03
C LEU A 242 -23.14 36.17 -24.10
N THR A 243 -22.09 36.89 -23.70
CA THR A 243 -22.05 38.35 -23.75
C THR A 243 -22.18 38.88 -25.18
N ARG A 244 -21.49 38.26 -26.16
CA ARG A 244 -21.58 38.61 -27.58
C ARG A 244 -22.96 38.33 -28.18
N LYS A 245 -23.63 37.27 -27.74
CA LYS A 245 -24.98 36.90 -28.19
C LYS A 245 -26.10 37.73 -27.54
N GLY A 246 -25.77 38.63 -26.62
CA GLY A 246 -26.77 39.43 -25.89
C GLY A 246 -27.47 38.67 -24.75
N GLU A 247 -27.00 37.47 -24.40
CA GLU A 247 -27.57 36.59 -23.37
C GLU A 247 -26.96 36.83 -21.97
N LYS A 248 -26.69 38.09 -21.63
CA LYS A 248 -26.01 38.46 -20.37
C LYS A 248 -26.75 38.01 -19.10
N ASN A 249 -28.07 37.91 -19.18
CA ASN A 249 -28.91 37.40 -18.09
C ASN A 249 -28.54 35.96 -17.65
N ARG A 250 -27.94 35.16 -18.53
CA ARG A 250 -27.51 33.78 -18.24
C ARG A 250 -26.12 33.69 -17.60
N VAL A 251 -25.33 34.77 -17.62
CA VAL A 251 -23.94 34.78 -17.14
C VAL A 251 -23.82 34.35 -15.67
N PRO A 252 -24.63 34.86 -14.72
CA PRO A 252 -24.50 34.48 -13.32
C PRO A 252 -24.76 32.98 -13.08
N GLU A 253 -25.80 32.44 -13.71
CA GLU A 253 -26.16 31.01 -13.60
C GLU A 253 -25.07 30.11 -14.18
N VAL A 254 -24.57 30.45 -15.38
CA VAL A 254 -23.51 29.68 -16.05
C VAL A 254 -22.21 29.73 -15.26
N LEU A 255 -21.82 30.90 -14.76
CA LEU A 255 -20.61 31.05 -13.95
C LEU A 255 -20.67 30.21 -12.67
N GLU A 256 -21.80 30.23 -11.96
CA GLU A 256 -21.96 29.41 -10.75
C GLU A 256 -21.94 27.90 -11.07
N SER A 257 -22.55 27.49 -12.18
CA SER A 257 -22.47 26.10 -12.66
C SER A 257 -21.02 25.68 -12.94
N GLN A 258 -20.27 26.50 -13.69
CA GLN A 258 -18.87 26.23 -14.01
C GLN A 258 -17.97 26.21 -12.76
N LYS A 259 -18.18 27.14 -11.81
CA LYS A 259 -17.49 27.12 -10.51
C LYS A 259 -17.74 25.81 -9.75
N LYS A 260 -18.96 25.28 -9.78
CA LYS A 260 -19.30 24.00 -9.13
C LYS A 260 -18.56 22.84 -9.78
N GLU A 261 -18.49 22.79 -11.11
CA GLU A 261 -17.74 21.77 -11.85
C GLU A 261 -16.23 21.82 -11.53
N ILE A 262 -15.65 23.03 -11.53
CA ILE A 262 -14.24 23.24 -11.16
C ILE A 262 -13.98 22.79 -9.72
N ARG A 263 -14.83 23.18 -8.76
CA ARG A 263 -14.67 22.77 -7.35
C ARG A 263 -14.78 21.25 -7.18
N LYS A 264 -15.69 20.60 -7.90
CA LYS A 264 -15.81 19.14 -7.91
C LYS A 264 -14.53 18.49 -8.43
N TYR A 265 -13.99 18.99 -9.55
CA TYR A 265 -12.73 18.52 -10.12
C TYR A 265 -11.54 18.65 -9.15
N VAL A 266 -11.47 19.79 -8.44
CA VAL A 266 -10.44 20.03 -7.41
C VAL A 266 -10.58 19.05 -6.25
N ALA A 267 -11.80 18.82 -5.75
CA ALA A 267 -12.05 17.89 -4.65
C ALA A 267 -11.67 16.44 -5.03
N GLU A 268 -12.02 15.99 -6.23
CA GLU A 268 -11.65 14.67 -6.74
C GLU A 268 -10.13 14.52 -6.86
N THR A 269 -9.44 15.57 -7.32
CA THR A 269 -7.98 15.56 -7.46
C THR A 269 -7.29 15.59 -6.10
N PHE A 270 -7.82 16.34 -5.14
CA PHE A 270 -7.32 16.38 -3.75
C PHE A 270 -7.33 14.99 -3.11
N ILE A 271 -8.43 14.24 -3.23
CA ILE A 271 -8.52 12.86 -2.71
C ILE A 271 -7.41 11.99 -3.29
N LYS A 272 -7.15 12.07 -4.61
CA LYS A 272 -6.09 11.28 -5.24
C LYS A 272 -4.69 11.71 -4.83
N ILE A 273 -4.47 13.00 -4.55
CA ILE A 273 -3.20 13.49 -4.02
C ILE A 273 -2.96 13.00 -2.59
N GLU A 274 -3.99 12.99 -1.73
CA GLU A 274 -3.87 12.43 -0.38
C GLU A 274 -3.55 10.93 -0.42
N ASN A 275 -4.18 10.18 -1.32
CA ASN A 275 -3.81 8.77 -1.53
C ASN A 275 -2.35 8.61 -1.96
N ILE A 276 -1.83 9.49 -2.83
CA ILE A 276 -0.42 9.44 -3.25
C ILE A 276 0.50 9.66 -2.05
N LYS A 277 0.17 10.60 -1.16
CA LYS A 277 0.93 10.82 0.09
C LYS A 277 0.92 9.57 0.96
N GLU A 278 -0.24 8.94 1.14
CA GLU A 278 -0.37 7.70 1.91
C GLU A 278 0.48 6.56 1.31
N TYR A 279 0.54 6.43 -0.02
CA TYR A 279 1.34 5.38 -0.65
C TYR A 279 2.84 5.50 -0.42
N MET A 280 3.33 6.69 -0.05
CA MET A 280 4.74 6.87 0.28
C MET A 280 5.13 6.09 1.55
N ASP A 281 4.17 5.86 2.45
CA ASP A 281 4.37 5.04 3.64
C ASP A 281 4.47 3.54 3.31
N TYR A 282 4.12 3.13 2.09
CA TYR A 282 4.16 1.74 1.62
C TYR A 282 5.36 1.44 0.71
N LEU A 283 6.23 2.43 0.47
CA LEU A 283 7.52 2.24 -0.17
C LEU A 283 8.43 1.35 0.69
N GLU A 284 9.35 0.64 0.04
CA GLU A 284 10.45 0.01 0.76
C GLU A 284 11.24 1.08 1.51
N TYR A 285 11.71 0.74 2.71
CA TYR A 285 12.33 1.73 3.58
C TYR A 285 13.49 2.46 2.89
N LYS A 286 14.35 1.73 2.18
CA LYS A 286 15.47 2.27 1.38
C LYS A 286 15.06 3.23 0.25
N GLU A 287 13.83 3.14 -0.25
CA GLU A 287 13.35 4.04 -1.31
C GLU A 287 12.93 5.41 -0.78
N ARG A 288 12.55 5.49 0.51
CA ARG A 288 11.84 6.64 1.08
C ARG A 288 12.64 7.92 1.00
N GLU A 289 13.91 7.89 1.41
CA GLU A 289 14.78 9.07 1.42
C GLU A 289 14.94 9.69 0.03
N ARG A 290 14.93 8.86 -1.02
CA ARG A 290 15.09 9.30 -2.40
C ARG A 290 13.77 9.73 -3.05
N ILE A 291 12.68 9.01 -2.81
CA ILE A 291 11.42 9.21 -3.54
C ILE A 291 10.54 10.26 -2.85
N ILE A 292 10.40 10.22 -1.53
CA ILE A 292 9.43 11.06 -0.80
C ILE A 292 9.66 12.56 -1.02
N PRO A 293 10.90 13.09 -0.93
CA PRO A 293 11.14 14.53 -1.14
C PRO A 293 10.73 14.98 -2.55
N LEU A 294 11.04 14.16 -3.57
CA LEU A 294 10.70 14.45 -4.96
C LEU A 294 9.18 14.42 -5.19
N VAL A 295 8.49 13.45 -4.61
CA VAL A 295 7.02 13.40 -4.68
C VAL A 295 6.39 14.59 -3.97
N ASN A 296 6.89 14.98 -2.80
CA ASN A 296 6.41 16.17 -2.09
C ASN A 296 6.59 17.45 -2.92
N GLU A 297 7.74 17.61 -3.59
CA GLU A 297 7.96 18.72 -4.51
C GLU A 297 6.95 18.71 -5.68
N ILE A 298 6.70 17.54 -6.28
CA ILE A 298 5.72 17.37 -7.35
C ILE A 298 4.31 17.77 -6.88
N LEU A 299 3.88 17.27 -5.72
CA LEU A 299 2.55 17.55 -5.18
C LEU A 299 2.39 19.04 -4.83
N SER A 300 3.45 19.71 -4.39
CA SER A 300 3.42 21.15 -4.10
C SER A 300 3.06 22.01 -5.32
N LYS A 301 3.30 21.52 -6.55
CA LYS A 301 2.91 22.21 -7.79
C LYS A 301 1.38 22.32 -7.90
N TRP A 302 0.65 21.29 -7.46
CA TRP A 302 -0.81 21.34 -7.40
C TRP A 302 -1.28 22.35 -6.36
N ASP A 303 -0.70 22.33 -5.16
CA ASP A 303 -1.05 23.27 -4.09
C ASP A 303 -0.83 24.73 -4.55
N GLN A 304 0.27 24.99 -5.26
CA GLN A 304 0.53 26.29 -5.88
C GLN A 304 -0.53 26.68 -6.92
N ALA A 305 -0.99 25.74 -7.75
CA ALA A 305 -2.05 26.00 -8.72
C ALA A 305 -3.39 26.33 -8.02
N ILE A 306 -3.75 25.57 -6.98
CA ILE A 306 -4.99 25.78 -6.22
C ILE A 306 -4.95 27.10 -5.43
N SER A 307 -3.80 27.52 -4.92
CA SER A 307 -3.67 28.80 -4.22
C SER A 307 -4.07 30.01 -5.07
N LYS A 308 -3.95 29.89 -6.41
CA LYS A 308 -4.29 30.96 -7.37
C LYS A 308 -5.74 30.87 -7.86
N LEU A 309 -6.41 29.74 -7.66
CA LEU A 309 -7.71 29.43 -8.27
C LEU A 309 -8.81 30.43 -7.89
N ASN A 310 -8.94 30.77 -6.61
CA ASN A 310 -9.98 31.71 -6.17
C ASN A 310 -9.78 33.10 -6.81
N GLY A 311 -8.53 33.57 -6.90
CA GLY A 311 -8.22 34.83 -7.57
C GLY A 311 -8.59 34.81 -9.06
N GLN A 312 -8.29 33.71 -9.76
CA GLN A 312 -8.65 33.55 -11.18
C GLN A 312 -10.18 33.53 -11.38
N LEU A 313 -10.92 32.85 -10.50
CA LEU A 313 -12.39 32.82 -10.56
C LEU A 313 -13.01 34.19 -10.25
N ASP A 314 -12.43 34.94 -9.33
CA ASP A 314 -12.86 36.31 -9.01
C ASP A 314 -12.58 37.28 -10.16
N GLU A 315 -11.44 37.14 -10.85
CA GLU A 315 -11.13 37.90 -12.06
C GLU A 315 -12.13 37.63 -13.18
N ILE A 316 -12.47 36.35 -13.42
CA ILE A 316 -13.53 35.99 -14.37
C ILE A 316 -14.86 36.62 -13.95
N SER A 317 -15.22 36.54 -12.67
CA SER A 317 -16.46 37.09 -12.15
C SER A 317 -16.56 38.62 -12.23
N LYS A 318 -15.44 39.34 -12.16
CA LYS A 318 -15.40 40.81 -12.32
C LYS A 318 -15.50 41.24 -13.78
N LYS A 319 -15.12 40.37 -14.71
CA LYS A 319 -15.01 40.67 -16.15
C LYS A 319 -16.36 40.58 -16.89
N PHE A 320 -17.29 39.75 -16.40
CA PHE A 320 -18.59 39.47 -17.04
C PHE A 320 -19.74 39.81 -16.10
#